data_AF-B0T1R4-F1
#
_entry.id   AF-B0T1R4-F1
#
_cell.length_a   1.000
_cell.length_b   1.000
_cell.length_c   1.000
_cell.angle_alpha   90.00
_cell.angle_beta   90.00
_cell.angle_gamma   90.00
#
_symmetry.space_group_name_H-M   'P 1'
#
loop_
_entity.id
_entity.type
_entity.pdbx_description
1 polymer ?
#
loop_
_entity_poly.entity_id
_entity_poly.type
_entity_poly.pdbx_seq_one_letter_code
_entity_poly.pdbx_strand_id
1 'polypeptide(L)'
;MGNGLKSGLRISRRNRLWLLVLATGTCGALALAGGVAAVFTPLVFDAPGALFNPFAWFGFVLGAGFWIVCLVAPLRAWIEWKRGREPIAWAAMAAPLAWGAAAMAVLQFVPA
;
A
#
# COMPACT_ATOMS: atom_id res chain seq x y z
N MET A 1 3.05 -26.98 36.07
CA MET A 1 2.47 -25.66 35.73
C MET A 1 3.15 -25.14 34.48
N GLY A 2 2.44 -25.16 33.36
CA GLY A 2 2.92 -24.71 32.06
C GLY A 2 1.71 -24.62 31.15
N ASN A 3 0.94 -23.55 31.33
CA ASN A 3 -0.29 -23.32 30.58
C ASN A 3 0.03 -23.30 29.09
N GLY A 4 -0.59 -24.22 28.36
CA GLY A 4 -0.48 -24.34 26.91
C GLY A 4 -0.69 -22.99 26.25
N LEU A 5 0.37 -22.49 25.61
CA LEU A 5 0.31 -21.35 24.70
C LEU A 5 -0.76 -21.68 23.66
N LYS A 6 -1.88 -20.95 23.78
CA LYS A 6 -3.11 -21.07 23.00
C LYS A 6 -2.78 -21.44 21.55
N SER A 7 -3.23 -22.64 21.17
CA SER A 7 -3.47 -23.07 19.80
C SER A 7 -3.81 -21.85 18.94
N GLY A 8 -2.84 -21.39 18.14
CA GLY A 8 -2.98 -20.20 17.32
C GLY A 8 -4.28 -20.27 16.55
N LEU A 9 -5.05 -19.18 16.57
CA LEU A 9 -6.31 -19.03 15.84
C LEU A 9 -6.15 -19.60 14.43
N ARG A 10 -6.63 -20.83 14.22
CA ARG A 10 -6.62 -21.50 12.92
C ARG A 10 -7.74 -20.84 12.11
N ILE A 11 -7.47 -19.64 11.62
CA ILE A 11 -8.39 -18.91 10.74
C ILE A 11 -8.62 -19.82 9.53
N SER A 12 -9.88 -20.23 9.35
CA SER A 12 -10.31 -21.09 8.26
C SER A 12 -9.88 -20.50 6.91
N ARG A 13 -9.54 -21.37 5.96
CA ARG A 13 -9.18 -20.97 4.58
C ARG A 13 -10.27 -20.09 3.95
N ARG A 14 -11.54 -20.32 4.29
CA ARG A 14 -12.68 -19.50 3.83
C ARG A 14 -12.64 -18.08 4.42
N ASN A 15 -12.27 -17.93 5.70
CA ASN A 15 -12.13 -16.61 6.33
C ASN A 15 -10.94 -15.85 5.76
N ARG A 16 -9.81 -16.53 5.52
CA ARG A 16 -8.63 -15.91 4.88
C ARG A 16 -8.94 -15.43 3.46
N LEU A 17 -9.73 -16.19 2.70
CA LEU A 17 -10.20 -15.78 1.38
C LEU A 17 -11.06 -14.51 1.46
N TRP A 18 -12.00 -14.45 2.41
CA TRP A 18 -12.82 -13.24 2.61
C TRP A 18 -11.98 -12.02 3.00
N LEU A 19 -10.98 -12.20 3.88
CA LEU A 19 -10.05 -11.13 4.21
C LEU A 19 -9.26 -10.64 2.99
N LEU A 20 -8.86 -11.55 2.10
CA LEU A 20 -8.14 -11.18 0.87
C LEU A 20 -9.05 -10.40 -0.10
N VAL A 21 -10.32 -10.80 -0.22
CA VAL A 21 -11.33 -10.07 -1.00
C VAL A 21 -11.55 -8.68 -0.41
N LEU A 22 -11.71 -8.55 0.91
CA LEU A 22 -11.85 -7.27 1.58
C LEU A 22 -10.62 -6.39 1.36
N ALA A 23 -9.41 -6.93 1.55
CA ALA A 23 -8.16 -6.20 1.30
C ALA A 23 -8.05 -5.73 -0.15
N THR A 24 -8.48 -6.55 -1.11
CA THR A 24 -8.54 -6.18 -2.53
C THR A 24 -9.52 -5.03 -2.77
N GLY A 25 -10.71 -5.10 -2.17
CA GLY A 25 -11.72 -4.03 -2.24
C GLY A 25 -11.20 -2.71 -1.65
N THR A 26 -10.55 -2.76 -0.49
CA THR A 26 -9.90 -1.60 0.13
C THR A 26 -8.82 -1.02 -0.77
N CYS A 27 -7.97 -1.87 -1.38
CA CYS A 27 -6.97 -1.41 -2.34
C CYS A 27 -7.61 -0.74 -3.57
N GLY A 28 -8.73 -1.26 -4.08
CA GLY A 28 -9.48 -0.64 -5.17
C GLY A 28 -10.00 0.76 -4.80
N ALA A 29 -10.57 0.93 -3.61
CA ALA A 29 -11.01 2.24 -3.12
C ALA A 29 -9.84 3.22 -2.95
N LEU A 30 -8.71 2.74 -2.39
CA LEU A 30 -7.49 3.53 -2.25
C LEU A 30 -6.86 3.89 -3.59
N ALA A 31 -6.95 3.02 -4.60
CA ALA A 31 -6.46 3.31 -5.95
C ALA A 31 -7.23 4.46 -6.59
N LEU A 32 -8.54 4.57 -6.37
CA LEU A 32 -9.34 5.70 -6.85
C LEU A 32 -8.90 7.00 -6.18
N ALA A 33 -8.81 7.01 -4.84
CA ALA A 33 -8.33 8.17 -4.09
C ALA A 33 -6.90 8.57 -4.51
N GLY A 34 -6.02 7.58 -4.66
CA GLY A 34 -4.64 7.75 -5.14
C GLY A 34 -4.57 8.27 -6.57
N GLY A 35 -5.46 7.85 -7.46
CA GLY A 35 -5.53 8.34 -8.83
C GLY A 35 -5.94 9.81 -8.89
N VAL A 36 -6.93 10.20 -8.07
CA VAL A 36 -7.29 11.62 -7.91
C VAL A 36 -6.10 12.40 -7.36
N ALA A 37 -5.46 11.92 -6.29
CA ALA A 37 -4.28 12.56 -5.72
C ALA A 37 -3.15 12.69 -6.75
N ALA A 38 -2.92 11.70 -7.61
CA ALA A 38 -1.90 11.71 -8.66
C ALA A 38 -2.09 12.89 -9.64
N VAL A 39 -3.33 13.23 -9.99
CA VAL A 39 -3.66 14.39 -10.84
C VAL A 39 -3.19 15.70 -10.21
N PHE A 40 -3.32 15.82 -8.89
CA PHE A 40 -2.95 17.02 -8.13
C PHE A 40 -1.52 16.98 -7.57
N THR A 41 -0.83 15.85 -7.68
CA THR A 41 0.53 15.69 -7.12
C THR A 41 1.55 16.69 -7.70
N PRO A 42 1.46 17.15 -8.98
CA PRO A 42 2.36 18.20 -9.49
C PRO A 42 2.33 19.52 -8.69
N LEU A 43 1.29 19.80 -7.90
CA LEU A 43 1.20 21.00 -7.04
C LEU A 43 2.35 21.09 -6.01
N VAL A 44 3.02 19.96 -5.71
CA VAL A 44 4.21 19.93 -4.86
C VAL A 44 5.34 20.83 -5.38
N PHE A 45 5.32 21.18 -6.68
CA PHE A 45 6.34 22.01 -7.32
C PHE A 45 5.96 23.50 -7.41
N ASP A 46 4.77 23.90 -6.95
CA ASP A 46 4.36 25.31 -6.95
C ASP A 46 5.15 26.16 -5.93
N ALA A 47 5.73 25.52 -4.90
CA ALA A 47 6.54 26.20 -3.90
C ALA A 47 7.90 26.66 -4.47
N PRO A 48 8.39 27.87 -4.10
CA PRO A 48 9.67 28.38 -4.57
C PRO A 48 10.83 27.42 -4.23
N GLY A 49 11.61 27.03 -5.23
CA GLY A 49 12.76 26.14 -5.05
C GLY A 49 12.41 24.65 -4.95
N ALA A 50 11.14 24.26 -5.01
CA ALA A 50 10.72 22.86 -4.92
C ALA A 50 11.28 21.98 -6.06
N LEU A 51 11.48 22.54 -7.26
CA LEU A 51 12.09 21.83 -8.38
C LEU A 51 13.52 21.34 -8.09
N PHE A 52 14.26 22.04 -7.23
CA PHE A 52 15.62 21.67 -6.82
C PHE A 52 15.65 20.86 -5.53
N ASN A 53 14.49 20.62 -4.89
CA ASN A 53 14.39 19.82 -3.68
C ASN A 53 14.20 18.33 -4.04
N PRO A 54 15.15 17.43 -3.73
CA PRO A 54 15.02 16.00 -4.02
C PRO A 54 13.83 15.36 -3.29
N PHE A 55 13.43 15.86 -2.12
CA PHE A 55 12.27 15.33 -1.38
C PHE A 55 10.94 15.65 -2.07
N ALA A 56 10.84 16.77 -2.81
CA ALA A 56 9.66 17.07 -3.61
C ALA A 56 9.49 16.04 -4.75
N TRP A 57 10.59 15.64 -5.39
CA TRP A 57 10.59 14.57 -6.40
C TRP A 57 10.22 13.21 -5.80
N PHE A 58 10.75 12.86 -4.63
CA PHE A 58 10.35 11.62 -3.95
C PHE A 58 8.87 11.64 -3.57
N GLY A 59 8.37 12.75 -3.03
CA GLY A 59 6.96 12.94 -2.72
C GLY A 59 6.09 12.80 -3.97
N PHE A 60 6.52 13.39 -5.09
CA PHE A 60 5.85 13.28 -6.38
C PHE A 60 5.76 11.82 -6.85
N VAL A 61 6.89 11.09 -6.90
CA VAL A 61 6.92 9.69 -7.36
C VAL A 61 6.07 8.80 -6.45
N LEU A 62 6.16 8.99 -5.13
CA LEU A 62 5.40 8.21 -4.17
C LEU A 62 3.89 8.49 -4.28
N GLY A 63 3.49 9.76 -4.41
CA GLY A 63 2.09 10.15 -4.60
C GLY A 63 1.51 9.66 -5.92
N ALA A 64 2.19 9.97 -7.04
CA ALA A 64 1.75 9.60 -8.38
C ALA A 64 1.77 8.07 -8.61
N GLY A 65 2.68 7.34 -7.95
CA GLY A 65 2.78 5.89 -8.06
C GLY A 65 1.83 5.09 -7.16
N PHE A 66 1.22 5.72 -6.14
CA PHE A 66 0.46 4.99 -5.12
C PHE A 66 -0.70 4.17 -5.69
N TRP A 67 -1.48 4.74 -6.62
CA TRP A 67 -2.61 4.04 -7.22
C TRP A 67 -2.19 2.79 -8.01
N ILE A 68 -1.02 2.84 -8.66
CA ILE A 68 -0.44 1.69 -9.37
C ILE A 68 -0.12 0.58 -8.38
N VAL A 69 0.51 0.93 -7.27
CA VAL A 69 0.84 -0.04 -6.20
C VAL A 69 -0.43 -0.67 -5.63
N CYS A 70 -1.49 0.11 -5.41
CA CYS A 70 -2.80 -0.39 -4.99
C CYS A 70 -3.45 -1.36 -5.98
N LEU A 71 -3.14 -1.31 -7.28
CA LEU A 71 -3.65 -2.28 -8.26
C LEU A 71 -2.75 -3.50 -8.42
N VAL A 72 -1.43 -3.29 -8.45
CA VAL A 72 -0.44 -4.35 -8.68
C VAL A 72 -0.30 -5.28 -7.47
N ALA A 73 -0.38 -4.75 -6.25
CA ALA A 73 -0.25 -5.55 -5.03
C ALA A 73 -1.35 -6.63 -4.90
N PRO A 74 -2.65 -6.31 -5.04
CA PRO A 74 -3.71 -7.34 -5.06
C PRO A 74 -3.52 -8.35 -6.18
N LEU A 75 -3.15 -7.92 -7.38
CA LEU A 75 -2.92 -8.82 -8.50
C LEU A 75 -1.84 -9.86 -8.16
N ARG A 76 -0.70 -9.42 -7.63
CA ARG A 76 0.38 -10.30 -7.17
C ARG A 76 -0.09 -11.21 -6.03
N ALA A 77 -0.83 -10.67 -5.08
CA ALA A 77 -1.36 -11.44 -3.96
C ALA A 77 -2.28 -12.58 -4.43
N TRP A 78 -3.17 -12.34 -5.38
CA TRP A 78 -4.06 -13.37 -5.94
C TRP A 78 -3.29 -14.44 -6.73
N ILE A 79 -2.25 -14.07 -7.46
CA ILE A 79 -1.38 -15.03 -8.16
C ILE A 79 -0.70 -15.97 -7.15
N GLU A 80 -0.09 -15.41 -6.10
CA GLU A 80 0.61 -16.20 -5.08
C GLU A 80 -0.36 -17.01 -4.20
N TRP A 81 -1.56 -16.49 -3.95
CA TRP A 81 -2.64 -17.23 -3.29
C TRP A 81 -3.04 -18.49 -4.08
N LYS A 82 -3.24 -18.36 -5.40
CA LYS A 82 -3.53 -19.51 -6.28
C LYS A 82 -2.39 -20.53 -6.32
N ARG A 83 -1.14 -20.09 -6.14
CA ARG A 83 0.06 -20.94 -6.03
C ARG A 83 0.22 -21.60 -4.66
N GLY A 84 -0.68 -21.35 -3.72
CA GLY A 84 -0.61 -21.87 -2.35
C GLY A 84 0.43 -21.18 -1.46
N ARG A 85 1.04 -20.08 -1.93
CA ARG A 85 2.08 -19.33 -1.19
C ARG A 85 1.46 -18.20 -0.38
N GLU A 86 0.63 -18.59 0.59
CA GLU A 86 -0.13 -17.65 1.43
C GLU A 86 0.71 -16.54 2.07
N PRO A 87 1.89 -16.79 2.68
CA PRO A 87 2.68 -15.73 3.31
C PRO A 87 3.13 -14.64 2.32
N ILE A 88 3.48 -15.04 1.10
CA ILE A 88 3.90 -14.12 0.04
C ILE A 88 2.72 -13.30 -0.46
N ALA A 89 1.53 -13.92 -0.56
CA ALA A 89 0.31 -13.22 -0.93
C ALA A 89 -0.02 -12.09 0.07
N TRP A 90 0.10 -12.36 1.36
CA TRP A 90 -0.11 -11.34 2.41
C TRP A 90 1.00 -10.30 2.45
N ALA A 91 2.24 -10.69 2.21
CA ALA A 91 3.35 -9.73 2.09
C ALA A 91 3.12 -8.76 0.91
N ALA A 92 2.62 -9.25 -0.22
CA ALA A 92 2.26 -8.39 -1.35
C ALA A 92 1.15 -7.38 -0.97
N MET A 93 0.14 -7.80 -0.21
CA MET A 93 -0.92 -6.91 0.30
C MET A 93 -0.44 -5.83 1.27
N ALA A 94 0.75 -5.98 1.86
CA ALA A 94 1.35 -4.95 2.70
C ALA A 94 2.03 -3.82 1.88
N ALA A 95 2.31 -4.03 0.60
CA ALA A 95 3.02 -3.08 -0.23
C ALA A 95 2.31 -1.70 -0.33
N PRO A 96 0.98 -1.61 -0.52
CA PRO A 96 0.29 -0.31 -0.53
C PRO A 96 0.42 0.42 0.80
N LEU A 97 0.36 -0.29 1.94
CA LEU A 97 0.53 0.32 3.26
C LEU A 97 1.95 0.85 3.45
N ALA A 98 2.96 0.05 3.08
CA ALA A 98 4.35 0.46 3.16
C ALA A 98 4.63 1.67 2.25
N TRP A 99 4.06 1.68 1.04
CA TRP A 99 4.19 2.80 0.11
C TRP A 99 3.53 4.08 0.63
N GLY A 100 2.31 3.96 1.16
CA GLY A 100 1.60 5.10 1.77
C GLY A 100 2.36 5.65 2.99
N ALA A 101 2.90 4.78 3.84
CA ALA A 101 3.72 5.19 4.98
C ALA A 101 5.01 5.92 4.53
N ALA A 102 5.68 5.42 3.49
CA ALA A 102 6.83 6.09 2.91
C ALA A 102 6.47 7.47 2.34
N ALA A 103 5.33 7.58 1.63
CA ALA A 103 4.84 8.86 1.12
C ALA A 103 4.63 9.87 2.25
N MET A 104 3.94 9.47 3.32
CA MET A 104 3.69 10.31 4.48
C MET A 104 4.97 10.75 5.19
N ALA A 105 5.97 9.88 5.28
CA ALA A 105 7.27 10.19 5.88
C ALA A 105 8.05 11.22 5.05
N VAL A 106 8.04 11.08 3.72
CA VAL A 106 8.73 12.03 2.81
C VAL A 106 8.06 13.40 2.81
N LEU A 107 6.72 13.45 2.84
CA LEU A 107 5.98 14.71 2.84
C LEU A 107 6.28 15.61 4.04
N GLN A 108 6.78 15.07 5.16
CA GLN A 108 7.24 15.88 6.31
C GLN A 108 8.44 16.78 5.98
N PHE A 109 9.18 16.47 4.91
CA PHE A 109 10.38 17.20 4.48
C PHE A 109 10.12 18.11 3.27
N VAL A 110 8.89 18.14 2.77
CA VAL A 110 8.49 19.05 1.69
C VAL A 110 7.98 20.34 2.32
N PRO A 111 8.60 21.50 2.03
CA PRO A 111 8.12 22.78 2.54
C PRO A 111 6.70 23.07 2.04
N ALA A 112 5.85 23.57 2.94
CA ALA A 112 4.49 23.99 2.67
C ALA A 112 4.44 25.33 1.92
#